data_AF-A0A5E4QKW2-F1
#
_entry.id   AF-A0A5E4QKW2-F1
#
_cell.length_a   1.000
_cell.length_b   1.000
_cell.length_c   1.000
_cell.angle_alpha   90.00
_cell.angle_beta   90.00
_cell.angle_gamma   90.00
#
_symmetry.space_group_name_H-M   'P 1'
#
loop_
_entity.id
_entity.type
_entity.pdbx_description
1 polymer ?
#
loop_
_entity_poly.entity_id
_entity_poly.type
_entity_poly.pdbx_seq_one_letter_code
_entity_poly.pdbx_strand_id
1 'polypeptide(L)'
;MENQSSKNHIILHGIKENERSTVNLMEIAVEKPKNELNINLSNSDIDHIYRIGKKEVEEHRKIRPVLISLTNRWMKYEIIKNKKKLN
;
A
#
# COMPACT_ATOMS: atom_id res chain seq x y z
N MET A 1 6.98 22.49 9.95
CA MET A 1 7.68 21.65 8.96
C MET A 1 6.77 20.48 8.62
N GLU A 2 5.95 20.60 7.58
CA GLU A 2 5.19 19.45 7.07
C GLU A 2 6.19 18.48 6.42
N ASN A 3 6.31 17.28 6.98
CA ASN A 3 7.28 16.26 6.61
C ASN A 3 7.29 16.02 5.09
N GLN A 4 8.31 16.56 4.40
CA GLN A 4 8.60 16.25 2.99
C GLN A 4 8.72 14.74 2.75
N SER A 5 9.07 13.98 3.79
CA SER A 5 9.22 12.53 3.79
C SER A 5 7.91 11.75 3.59
N SER A 6 6.73 12.37 3.77
CA SER A 6 5.43 11.69 3.58
C SER A 6 4.80 11.87 2.20
N LYS A 7 5.51 12.53 1.28
CA LYS A 7 4.93 12.92 -0.02
C LYS A 7 4.59 11.72 -0.90
N ASN A 8 5.32 10.60 -0.81
CA ASN A 8 5.13 9.45 -1.69
C ASN A 8 4.56 8.20 -1.01
N HIS A 9 4.14 8.30 0.26
CA HIS A 9 3.56 7.16 0.97
C HIS A 9 2.08 6.98 0.69
N ILE A 10 1.64 5.74 0.56
CA ILE A 10 0.24 5.31 0.50
C ILE A 10 -0.01 4.29 1.60
N ILE A 11 -1.17 4.37 2.24
CA ILE A 11 -1.59 3.40 3.25
C ILE A 11 -2.75 2.59 2.68
N LEU A 12 -2.55 1.28 2.57
CA LEU A 12 -3.59 0.33 2.16
C LEU A 12 -4.17 -0.35 3.41
N HIS A 13 -5.50 -0.37 3.48
CA HIS A 13 -6.26 -1.02 4.54
C HIS A 13 -6.95 -2.28 4.01
N GLY A 14 -7.27 -3.22 4.90
CA GLY A 14 -8.07 -4.41 4.54
C GLY A 14 -7.31 -5.51 3.78
N ILE A 15 -5.97 -5.47 3.76
CA ILE A 15 -5.15 -6.57 3.21
C ILE A 15 -4.95 -7.62 4.30
N LYS A 16 -5.53 -8.82 4.14
CA LYS A 16 -5.38 -9.93 5.10
C LYS A 16 -3.90 -10.26 5.35
N GLU A 17 -3.54 -10.56 6.59
CA GLU A 17 -2.16 -10.89 7.03
C GLU A 17 -1.77 -12.33 6.69
N ASN A 18 -1.79 -12.67 5.40
CA ASN A 18 -1.47 -14.01 4.89
C ASN A 18 -0.13 -14.05 4.14
N GLU A 19 0.59 -12.93 4.05
CA GLU A 19 1.88 -12.86 3.39
C GLU A 19 2.94 -13.71 4.09
N ARG A 20 3.72 -14.46 3.31
CA ARG A 20 4.81 -15.30 3.80
C ARG A 20 6.18 -14.61 3.70
N SER A 21 6.27 -13.55 2.91
CA SER A 21 7.49 -12.79 2.65
C SER A 21 7.15 -11.36 2.22
N THR A 22 8.14 -10.46 2.28
CA THR A 22 8.01 -9.09 1.78
C THR A 22 7.70 -9.05 0.27
N VAL A 23 8.28 -9.98 -0.50
CA VAL A 23 8.00 -10.12 -1.95
C VAL A 23 6.52 -10.43 -2.17
N ASN A 24 5.96 -11.36 -1.40
CA ASN A 24 4.54 -11.70 -1.52
C ASN A 24 3.63 -10.53 -1.11
N LEU A 25 4.02 -9.74 -0.09
CA LEU A 25 3.30 -8.53 0.27
C LEU A 25 3.32 -7.49 -0.88
N MET A 26 4.44 -7.39 -1.58
CA MET A 26 4.62 -6.51 -2.73
C MET A 26 3.73 -6.91 -3.90
N GLU A 27 3.66 -8.20 -4.23
CA GLU A 27 2.76 -8.75 -5.25
C GLU A 27 1.30 -8.41 -4.93
N ILE A 28 0.85 -8.69 -3.70
CA ILE A 28 -0.51 -8.39 -3.25
C ILE A 28 -0.80 -6.88 -3.34
N ALA A 29 0.18 -6.05 -2.98
CA ALA A 29 0.07 -4.60 -3.02
C ALA A 29 0.05 -4.02 -4.44
N VAL A 30 0.59 -4.72 -5.43
CA VAL A 30 0.53 -4.37 -6.85
C VAL A 30 -0.78 -4.86 -7.49
N GLU A 31 -1.24 -6.06 -7.14
CA GLU A 31 -2.48 -6.63 -7.69
C GLU A 31 -3.74 -5.90 -7.23
N LYS A 32 -3.78 -5.45 -5.97
CA LYS A 32 -4.93 -4.75 -5.40
C LYS A 32 -5.31 -3.47 -6.18
N PRO A 33 -4.40 -2.49 -6.38
CA PRO A 33 -4.68 -1.31 -7.18
C PRO A 33 -5.00 -1.61 -8.65
N LYS A 34 -4.42 -2.67 -9.21
CA LYS A 34 -4.74 -3.09 -10.57
C LYS A 34 -6.19 -3.56 -10.67
N ASN A 35 -6.63 -4.42 -9.76
CA ASN A 35 -7.98 -4.98 -9.78
C ASN A 35 -9.05 -3.98 -9.35
N GLU A 36 -8.76 -3.11 -8.37
CA GLU A 36 -9.75 -2.18 -7.80
C GLU A 36 -9.77 -0.81 -8.51
N LEU A 37 -8.63 -0.34 -9.03
CA LEU A 37 -8.49 1.02 -9.58
C LEU A 37 -8.05 1.05 -11.05
N ASN A 38 -7.81 -0.12 -11.67
CA ASN A 38 -7.22 -0.25 -13.01
C ASN A 38 -5.88 0.49 -13.16
N ILE A 39 -5.07 0.48 -12.08
CA ILE A 39 -3.75 1.10 -12.06
C ILE A 39 -2.70 0.00 -12.12
N ASN A 40 -1.86 0.06 -13.14
CA ASN A 40 -0.69 -0.82 -13.25
C ASN A 40 0.46 -0.23 -12.43
N LEU A 41 0.60 -0.71 -11.19
CA LEU A 41 1.84 -0.57 -10.43
C LEU A 41 2.81 -1.69 -10.82
N SER A 42 4.10 -1.39 -10.90
CA SER A 42 5.16 -2.40 -10.98
C SER A 42 5.90 -2.50 -9.64
N ASN A 43 6.61 -3.60 -9.43
CA ASN A 43 7.51 -3.73 -8.29
C ASN A 43 8.59 -2.62 -8.31
N SER A 44 9.02 -2.18 -9.49
CA SER A 44 10.01 -1.08 -9.63
C SER A 44 9.50 0.29 -9.16
N ASP A 45 8.18 0.44 -9.05
CA ASP A 45 7.55 1.68 -8.61
C ASP A 45 7.45 1.81 -7.09
N ILE A 46 7.73 0.71 -6.38
CA ILE A 46 7.72 0.63 -4.93
C ILE A 46 9.16 0.66 -4.45
N ASP A 47 9.46 1.67 -3.64
CA ASP A 47 10.74 1.89 -2.99
C ASP A 47 10.85 0.98 -1.76
N HIS A 48 9.86 1.04 -0.86
CA HIS A 48 9.79 0.18 0.33
C HIS A 48 8.34 -0.15 0.70
N ILE A 49 8.12 -1.32 1.31
CA ILE A 49 6.80 -1.78 1.76
C ILE A 49 6.88 -2.47 3.11
N TYR A 50 5.99 -2.12 4.03
CA TYR A 50 5.91 -2.76 5.34
C TYR A 50 4.53 -2.57 5.99
N ARG A 51 4.18 -3.44 6.95
CA ARG A 51 2.99 -3.27 7.78
C ARG A 51 3.24 -2.30 8.91
N ILE A 52 2.29 -1.39 9.14
CA ILE A 52 2.33 -0.45 10.26
C ILE A 52 1.66 -1.09 11.47
N GLY A 53 2.32 -0.98 12.63
CA GLY A 53 1.78 -1.40 13.92
C GLY A 53 2.36 -2.72 14.44
N LYS A 54 2.14 -2.96 15.73
CA LYS A 54 2.61 -4.16 16.43
C LYS A 54 1.79 -5.36 16.00
N LYS A 55 2.47 -6.48 15.77
CA LYS A 55 1.82 -7.78 15.55
C LYS A 55 1.22 -8.22 16.89
N GLU A 56 -0.05 -7.89 17.13
CA GLU A 56 -0.79 -8.41 18.30
C GLU A 56 -0.90 -9.93 18.18
N VAL A 57 -1.11 -10.70 19.25
CA VAL A 57 -1.11 -12.18 19.20
C VAL A 57 -2.53 -12.78 19.30
N GLU A 58 -3.53 -11.95 19.60
CA GLU A 58 -4.88 -12.39 19.99
C GLU A 58 -5.89 -12.53 18.84
N GLU A 59 -6.99 -13.21 19.13
CA GLU A 59 -8.02 -13.72 18.21
C GLU A 59 -8.88 -12.62 17.54
N HIS A 60 -8.91 -11.39 18.10
CA HIS A 60 -9.63 -10.21 17.58
C HIS A 60 -8.72 -9.19 16.88
N ARG A 61 -7.72 -9.66 16.14
CA ARG A 61 -6.74 -8.82 15.43
C ARG A 61 -7.40 -7.83 14.46
N LYS A 62 -7.14 -6.53 14.68
CA LYS A 62 -7.29 -5.53 13.62
C LYS A 62 -6.24 -5.79 12.54
N ILE A 63 -6.69 -5.96 11.29
CA ILE A 63 -5.78 -6.11 10.14
C ILE A 63 -4.85 -4.90 10.08
N ARG A 64 -3.55 -5.13 10.22
CA ARG A 64 -2.55 -4.06 10.17
C ARG A 64 -2.52 -3.42 8.79
N PRO A 65 -2.58 -2.08 8.69
CA PRO A 65 -2.46 -1.41 7.40
C PRO A 65 -1.05 -1.58 6.82
N VAL A 66 -0.97 -1.56 5.49
CA VAL A 66 0.29 -1.67 4.73
C VAL A 66 0.69 -0.27 4.28
N LEU A 67 1.90 0.16 4.64
CA LEU A 67 2.52 1.36 4.07
C LEU A 67 3.31 0.98 2.83
N ILE A 68 3.08 1.71 1.75
CA ILE A 68 3.83 1.62 0.51
C ILE A 68 4.52 2.96 0.29
N SER A 69 5.83 2.93 0.18
CA SER A 69 6.62 4.06 -0.30
C SER A 69 6.81 3.92 -1.80
N LEU A 70 6.31 4.90 -2.55
CA LEU A 70 6.47 4.93 -4.00
C LEU A 70 7.75 5.68 -4.39
N THR A 71 8.46 5.15 -5.36
CA THR A 71 9.60 5.83 -6.01
C THR A 71 9.14 7.15 -6.64
N ASN A 72 7.94 7.14 -7.20
CA ASN A 72 7.41 8.22 -8.02
C ASN A 72 6.18 8.91 -7.41
N ARG A 73 6.25 10.23 -7.26
CA ARG A 73 5.14 11.03 -6.71
C ARG A 73 3.92 11.07 -7.65
N TRP A 74 4.13 11.04 -8.97
CA TRP A 74 3.06 11.07 -9.96
C TRP A 74 2.13 9.86 -9.83
N MET A 75 2.68 8.68 -9.53
CA MET A 75 1.87 7.47 -9.31
C MET A 75 0.93 7.60 -8.12
N LYS A 76 1.40 8.22 -7.04
CA LYS A 76 0.53 8.53 -5.91
C LYS A 76 -0.65 9.41 -6.32
N TYR A 77 -0.39 10.42 -7.14
CA TYR A 77 -1.46 11.28 -7.66
C TYR A 77 -2.46 10.50 -8.50
N GLU A 78 -1.99 9.56 -9.33
CA GLU A 78 -2.87 8.72 -10.14
C GLU A 78 -3.75 7.80 -9.29
N ILE A 79 -3.17 7.16 -8.26
CA ILE A 79 -3.88 6.32 -7.31
C ILE A 79 -4.96 7.10 -6.56
N ILE A 80 -4.62 8.28 -6.04
CA ILE A 80 -5.58 9.14 -5.35
C ILE A 80 -6.66 9.64 -6.32
N LYS A 81 -6.30 10.01 -7.55
CA LYS A 81 -7.24 10.51 -8.57
C LYS A 81 -8.24 9.43 -8.97
N ASN A 82 -7.81 8.21 -9.27
CA ASN A 82 -8.71 7.13 -9.65
C ASN A 82 -9.54 6.64 -8.46
N LYS A 83 -9.00 6.62 -7.24
CA LYS A 83 -9.80 6.36 -6.03
C LYS A 83 -10.96 7.35 -5.88
N LYS A 84 -10.72 8.64 -6.17
CA LYS A 84 -11.79 9.66 -6.12
C LYS A 84 -12.88 9.46 -7.19
N LYS A 85 -12.58 8.77 -8.29
CA LYS A 85 -13.56 8.43 -9.33
C LYS A 85 -14.44 7.22 -8.97
N LEU A 86 -14.08 6.45 -7.94
CA LEU A 86 -14.91 5.37 -7.42
C LEU A 86 -16.03 5.87 -6.47
N ASN A 87 -16.14 7.18 -6.28
CA ASN A 87 -17.24 7.82 -5.56
C ASN A 87 -18.26 8.42 -6.54
#